data_AF-A0A816ELR2-F1
#
_entry.id   AF-A0A816ELR2-F1
#
_cell.length_a   1.000
_cell.length_b   1.000
_cell.length_c   1.000
_cell.angle_alpha   90.00
_cell.angle_beta   90.00
_cell.angle_gamma   90.00
#
_symmetry.space_group_name_H-M   'P 1'
#
loop_
_entity.id
_entity.type
_entity.pdbx_description
1 polymer ?
#
loop_
_entity_poly.entity_id
_entity_poly.type
_entity_poly.pdbx_seq_one_letter_code
_entity_poly.pdbx_strand_id
1 'polypeptide(L)'
;DTCRSVSQSNIVGIIGPHLSREAVIISPVGQSLGIPVIAYSATSPDLSDKIAYPNFYRTVPSDNIAAKALVKLFNRYDWTSCVIIYQNDAFGSGASKTISDAFYISGLTITQTITFDIAKRSFRADLKNILMNSPTRIIIVWAETVYTYIILEEALRSNVVGPHFTWILSSRVSLNSFNRAYKDNLIWNDYN
;
A
#
# COMPACT_ATOMS: atom_id res chain seq x y z
N ASP A 1 -30.68 14.77 -2.51
CA ASP A 1 -31.57 13.94 -3.35
C ASP A 1 -31.13 12.49 -3.55
N THR A 2 -29.83 12.17 -3.52
CA THR A 2 -29.31 10.81 -3.77
C THR A 2 -29.73 9.76 -2.72
N CYS A 3 -29.62 10.04 -1.42
CA CYS A 3 -29.99 9.08 -0.37
C CYS A 3 -31.49 8.73 -0.36
N ARG A 4 -32.35 9.70 -0.73
CA ARG A 4 -33.80 9.47 -0.84
C ARG A 4 -34.11 8.54 -2.01
N SER A 5 -33.45 8.72 -3.15
CA SER A 5 -33.62 7.81 -4.29
C SER A 5 -33.21 6.38 -3.95
N VAL A 6 -32.09 6.20 -3.22
CA VAL A 6 -31.60 4.87 -2.81
C VAL A 6 -32.59 4.16 -1.90
N SER A 7 -33.16 4.87 -0.92
CA SER A 7 -34.17 4.32 -0.01
C SER A 7 -35.51 3.97 -0.65
N GLN A 8 -35.82 4.55 -1.82
CA GLN A 8 -37.08 4.35 -2.55
C GLN A 8 -36.96 3.37 -3.72
N SER A 9 -35.73 2.96 -4.06
CA SER A 9 -35.44 1.95 -5.08
C SER A 9 -35.19 0.58 -4.46
N ASN A 10 -35.54 -0.50 -5.18
CA ASN A 10 -35.23 -1.89 -4.80
C ASN A 10 -33.73 -2.22 -4.95
N ILE A 11 -32.86 -1.45 -4.30
CA ILE A 11 -31.42 -1.70 -4.28
C ILE A 11 -31.14 -2.81 -3.27
N VAL A 12 -30.50 -3.87 -3.74
CA VAL A 12 -30.16 -5.05 -2.94
C VAL A 12 -28.68 -5.10 -2.55
N GLY A 13 -27.88 -4.12 -2.96
CA GLY A 13 -26.45 -4.06 -2.70
C GLY A 13 -25.72 -2.97 -3.47
N ILE A 14 -24.49 -2.67 -3.05
CA ILE A 14 -23.58 -1.72 -3.68
C ILE A 14 -22.38 -2.49 -4.21
N ILE A 15 -22.07 -2.37 -5.51
CA ILE A 15 -20.82 -2.86 -6.08
C ILE A 15 -19.80 -1.73 -6.11
N GLY A 16 -18.61 -2.02 -5.61
CA GLY A 16 -17.60 -1.03 -5.28
C GLY A 16 -17.52 -0.77 -3.77
N PRO A 17 -16.63 0.13 -3.36
CA PRO A 17 -15.84 1.02 -4.22
C PRO A 17 -14.50 0.40 -4.65
N HIS A 18 -13.72 1.18 -5.40
CA HIS A 18 -12.38 0.80 -5.86
C HIS A 18 -11.36 0.94 -4.73
N LEU A 19 -11.37 2.09 -4.03
CA LEU A 19 -10.34 2.42 -3.06
C LEU A 19 -10.72 2.01 -1.65
N SER A 20 -9.75 1.55 -0.86
CA SER A 20 -10.00 1.23 0.56
C SER A 20 -10.48 2.44 1.35
N ARG A 21 -9.97 3.65 1.06
CA ARG A 21 -10.44 4.90 1.70
C ARG A 21 -11.92 5.19 1.41
N GLU A 22 -12.40 4.85 0.21
CA GLU A 22 -13.81 5.00 -0.15
C GLU A 22 -14.65 3.92 0.54
N ALA A 23 -14.13 2.68 0.60
CA ALA A 23 -14.80 1.54 1.21
C ALA A 23 -15.10 1.79 2.69
N VAL A 24 -14.14 2.34 3.42
CA VAL A 24 -14.33 2.73 4.82
C VAL A 24 -15.46 3.75 4.98
N ILE A 25 -15.63 4.68 4.02
CA ILE A 25 -16.65 5.72 4.07
C ILE A 25 -18.05 5.18 3.70
N ILE A 26 -18.15 4.31 2.68
CA ILE A 26 -19.44 3.84 2.18
C ILE A 26 -20.00 2.63 2.94
N SER A 27 -19.14 1.84 3.60
CA SER A 27 -19.57 0.64 4.33
C SER A 27 -20.62 0.93 5.42
N PRO A 28 -20.50 2.01 6.24
CA PRO A 28 -21.54 2.38 7.19
C PRO A 28 -22.90 2.73 6.55
N VAL A 29 -22.89 3.22 5.31
CA VAL A 29 -24.13 3.51 4.56
C VAL A 29 -24.82 2.21 4.13
N GLY A 30 -24.06 1.25 3.60
CA GLY A 30 -24.62 -0.07 3.30
C GLY A 30 -25.15 -0.78 4.55
N GLN A 31 -24.45 -0.63 5.68
CA GLN A 31 -24.90 -1.14 6.96
C GLN A 31 -26.23 -0.51 7.42
N SER A 32 -26.36 0.81 7.36
CA SER A 32 -27.61 1.49 7.79
C SER A 32 -28.80 1.16 6.90
N LEU A 33 -28.55 0.85 5.63
CA LEU A 33 -29.55 0.40 4.66
C LEU A 33 -29.81 -1.12 4.70
N GLY A 34 -29.04 -1.88 5.48
CA GLY A 34 -29.17 -3.34 5.56
C GLY A 34 -28.76 -4.09 4.28
N ILE A 35 -27.93 -3.47 3.43
CA ILE A 35 -27.49 -4.04 2.15
C ILE A 35 -25.98 -4.29 2.13
N PRO A 36 -25.49 -5.30 1.38
CA PRO A 36 -24.07 -5.56 1.24
C PRO A 36 -23.36 -4.48 0.41
N VAL A 37 -22.12 -4.19 0.77
CA VAL A 37 -21.15 -3.43 -0.04
C VAL A 37 -20.07 -4.41 -0.49
N ILE A 38 -19.87 -4.56 -1.80
CA ILE A 38 -18.94 -5.54 -2.37
C ILE A 38 -17.85 -4.79 -3.16
N ALA A 39 -16.70 -4.57 -2.53
CA ALA A 39 -15.57 -3.90 -3.18
C ALA A 39 -14.76 -4.87 -4.05
N TYR A 40 -14.36 -4.42 -5.23
CA TYR A 40 -13.59 -5.24 -6.16
C TYR A 40 -12.08 -5.00 -6.11
N SER A 41 -11.61 -4.00 -5.36
CA SER A 41 -10.18 -3.65 -5.28
C SER A 41 -9.71 -3.13 -3.92
N ALA A 42 -10.61 -2.99 -2.92
CA ALA A 42 -10.24 -2.51 -1.59
C ALA A 42 -9.61 -3.64 -0.75
N THR A 43 -8.29 -3.62 -0.61
CA THR A 43 -7.52 -4.68 0.06
C THR A 43 -7.17 -4.39 1.51
N SER A 44 -7.50 -3.19 2.04
CA SER A 44 -7.15 -2.82 3.41
C SER A 44 -7.58 -3.90 4.43
N PRO A 45 -6.68 -4.32 5.34
CA PRO A 45 -6.99 -5.31 6.37
C PRO A 45 -8.15 -4.93 7.27
N ASP A 46 -8.31 -3.64 7.59
CA ASP A 46 -9.31 -3.12 8.53
C ASP A 46 -10.75 -3.44 8.07
N LEU A 47 -10.99 -3.46 6.76
CA LEU A 47 -12.29 -3.80 6.16
C LEU A 47 -12.69 -5.27 6.39
N SER A 48 -11.81 -6.11 6.93
CA SER A 48 -12.14 -7.50 7.31
C SER A 48 -12.81 -7.60 8.67
N ASP A 49 -12.77 -6.54 9.49
CA ASP A 49 -13.40 -6.54 10.80
C ASP A 49 -14.92 -6.58 10.63
N LYS A 50 -15.54 -7.71 11.00
CA LYS A 50 -16.99 -7.93 10.89
C LYS A 50 -17.79 -7.28 12.01
N ILE A 51 -17.14 -6.82 13.08
CA ILE A 51 -17.76 -5.99 14.11
C ILE A 51 -17.89 -4.56 13.57
N ALA A 52 -16.82 -4.03 12.97
CA ALA A 52 -16.82 -2.68 12.41
C ALA A 52 -17.55 -2.57 11.05
N TYR A 53 -17.43 -3.59 10.19
CA TYR A 53 -17.96 -3.62 8.82
C TYR A 53 -18.76 -4.91 8.52
N PRO A 54 -19.88 -5.17 9.23
CA PRO A 54 -20.64 -6.42 9.12
C PRO A 54 -21.10 -6.73 7.68
N ASN A 55 -21.54 -5.70 6.95
CA ASN A 55 -22.09 -5.83 5.59
C ASN A 55 -21.05 -5.59 4.48
N PHE A 56 -19.77 -5.44 4.80
CA PHE A 56 -18.72 -5.28 3.80
C PHE A 56 -18.19 -6.62 3.31
N TYR A 57 -18.04 -6.77 2.00
CA TYR A 57 -17.45 -7.91 1.33
C TYR A 57 -16.50 -7.44 0.23
N ARG A 58 -15.65 -8.35 -0.26
CA ARG A 58 -14.74 -8.06 -1.37
C ARG A 58 -14.41 -9.30 -2.18
N THR A 59 -14.07 -9.09 -3.44
CA THR A 59 -13.65 -10.16 -4.37
C THR A 59 -12.13 -10.35 -4.42
N VAL A 60 -11.38 -9.47 -3.77
CA VAL A 60 -9.91 -9.51 -3.68
C VAL A 60 -9.45 -9.92 -2.28
N PRO A 61 -8.27 -10.55 -2.15
CA PRO A 61 -7.72 -10.88 -0.84
C PRO A 61 -7.36 -9.63 -0.04
N SER A 62 -7.37 -9.78 1.29
CA SER A 62 -6.80 -8.81 2.23
C SER A 62 -5.28 -8.69 2.05
N ASP A 63 -4.72 -7.51 2.34
CA ASP A 63 -3.27 -7.31 2.42
C ASP A 63 -2.60 -8.18 3.51
N ASN A 64 -3.38 -8.81 4.42
CA ASN A 64 -2.91 -9.86 5.34
C ASN A 64 -2.16 -10.98 4.61
N ILE A 65 -2.60 -11.34 3.39
CA ILE A 65 -1.95 -12.39 2.62
C ILE A 65 -0.59 -11.90 2.09
N ALA A 66 -0.52 -10.64 1.66
CA ALA A 66 0.70 -10.04 1.17
C ALA A 66 1.73 -9.80 2.29
N ALA A 67 1.29 -9.43 3.51
CA ALA A 67 2.15 -9.34 4.69
C ALA A 67 2.83 -10.70 5.00
N LYS A 68 2.08 -11.80 4.93
CA LYS A 68 2.64 -13.17 5.08
C LYS A 68 3.62 -13.51 3.96
N ALA A 69 3.35 -13.07 2.73
CA ALA A 69 4.27 -13.26 1.61
C ALA A 69 5.58 -12.47 1.81
N LEU A 70 5.52 -11.25 2.34
CA LEU A 70 6.70 -10.45 2.69
C LEU A 70 7.55 -11.13 3.76
N VAL A 71 6.95 -11.69 4.82
CA VAL A 71 7.70 -12.48 5.82
C VAL A 71 8.43 -13.65 5.17
N LYS A 72 7.75 -14.42 4.31
CA LYS A 72 8.36 -15.53 3.58
C LYS A 72 9.49 -15.06 2.66
N LEU A 73 9.32 -13.92 2.00
CA LEU A 73 10.34 -13.31 1.16
C LEU A 73 11.58 -12.94 1.98
N PHE A 74 11.40 -12.29 3.12
CA PHE A 74 12.52 -11.89 3.99
C PHE A 74 13.28 -13.11 4.50
N ASN A 75 12.57 -14.14 4.99
CA ASN A 75 13.18 -15.39 5.44
C ASN A 75 13.91 -16.13 4.30
N ARG A 76 13.44 -16.02 3.05
CA ARG A 76 14.05 -16.69 1.89
C ARG A 76 15.41 -16.09 1.51
N TYR A 77 15.65 -14.82 1.82
CA TYR A 77 16.85 -14.07 1.49
C TYR A 77 17.66 -13.63 2.72
N ASP A 78 17.32 -14.20 3.90
CA ASP A 78 17.95 -13.88 5.18
C ASP A 78 17.95 -12.37 5.51
N TRP A 79 16.93 -11.65 5.02
CA TRP A 79 16.74 -10.25 5.33
C TRP A 79 16.08 -10.08 6.68
N THR A 80 16.65 -9.22 7.52
CA THR A 80 16.19 -9.05 8.91
C THR A 80 15.48 -7.72 9.14
N SER A 81 15.63 -6.73 8.25
CA SER A 81 15.05 -5.41 8.46
C SER A 81 14.76 -4.62 7.18
N CYS A 82 13.79 -3.71 7.24
CA CYS A 82 13.42 -2.83 6.13
C CYS A 82 12.96 -1.44 6.59
N VAL A 83 12.73 -0.56 5.61
CA VAL A 83 11.96 0.67 5.73
C VAL A 83 10.61 0.46 5.03
N ILE A 84 9.52 0.97 5.60
CA ILE A 84 8.22 1.00 4.93
C ILE A 84 7.87 2.42 4.51
N ILE A 85 7.51 2.60 3.25
CA ILE A 85 6.89 3.80 2.72
C ILE A 85 5.44 3.48 2.42
N TYR A 86 4.49 4.25 2.95
CA TYR A 86 3.07 4.02 2.68
C TYR A 86 2.31 5.32 2.41
N GLN A 87 1.28 5.24 1.58
CA GLN A 87 0.38 6.38 1.34
C GLN A 87 -0.52 6.64 2.56
N ASN A 88 -0.77 7.89 2.91
CA ASN A 88 -1.43 8.27 4.16
C ASN A 88 -2.97 8.17 4.14
N ASP A 89 -3.49 6.99 3.83
CA ASP A 89 -4.92 6.68 3.89
C ASP A 89 -5.19 5.26 4.40
N ALA A 90 -6.46 4.84 4.41
CA ALA A 90 -6.87 3.52 4.88
C ALA A 90 -6.24 2.33 4.12
N PHE A 91 -5.78 2.51 2.88
CA PHE A 91 -5.08 1.46 2.15
C PHE A 91 -3.65 1.33 2.68
N GLY A 92 -2.88 2.42 2.67
CA GLY A 92 -1.48 2.37 3.07
C GLY A 92 -1.29 2.16 4.58
N SER A 93 -2.11 2.80 5.43
CA SER A 93 -1.96 2.70 6.89
C SER A 93 -2.34 1.30 7.40
N GLY A 94 -3.44 0.74 6.90
CA GLY A 94 -3.89 -0.61 7.26
C GLY A 94 -2.84 -1.65 6.90
N ALA A 95 -2.30 -1.58 5.68
CA ALA A 95 -1.22 -2.48 5.26
C ALA A 95 0.06 -2.29 6.07
N SER A 96 0.50 -1.04 6.31
CA SER A 96 1.70 -0.77 7.12
C SER A 96 1.58 -1.39 8.50
N LYS A 97 0.41 -1.27 9.16
CA LYS A 97 0.15 -1.90 10.46
C LYS A 97 0.26 -3.42 10.38
N THR A 98 -0.46 -4.06 9.46
CA THR A 98 -0.45 -5.52 9.33
C THR A 98 0.93 -6.08 8.97
N ILE A 99 1.69 -5.41 8.10
CA ILE A 99 3.08 -5.79 7.80
C ILE A 99 3.93 -5.69 9.07
N SER A 100 3.74 -4.63 9.86
CA SER A 100 4.46 -4.44 11.13
C SER A 100 4.16 -5.55 12.13
N ASP A 101 2.90 -5.92 12.29
CA ASP A 101 2.49 -7.01 13.17
C ASP A 101 3.08 -8.35 12.70
N ALA A 102 3.01 -8.64 11.39
CA ALA A 102 3.55 -9.86 10.82
C ALA A 102 5.08 -9.96 10.95
N PHE A 103 5.79 -8.83 10.77
CA PHE A 103 7.24 -8.75 10.92
C PHE A 103 7.65 -8.94 12.38
N TYR A 104 6.97 -8.25 13.31
CA TYR A 104 7.21 -8.38 14.75
C TYR A 104 7.08 -9.83 15.23
N ILE A 105 6.00 -10.51 14.86
CA ILE A 105 5.76 -11.92 15.22
C ILE A 105 6.86 -12.84 14.64
N SER A 106 7.46 -12.46 13.52
CA SER A 106 8.47 -13.25 12.82
C SER A 106 9.91 -12.86 13.15
N GLY A 107 10.12 -11.96 14.12
CA GLY A 107 11.46 -11.48 14.49
C GLY A 107 12.12 -10.55 13.46
N LEU A 108 11.36 -10.00 12.53
CA LEU A 108 11.81 -9.02 11.53
C LEU A 108 11.58 -7.60 12.03
N THR A 109 12.43 -6.67 11.60
CA THR A 109 12.42 -5.29 12.11
C THR A 109 12.05 -4.27 11.04
N ILE A 110 11.12 -3.37 11.34
CA ILE A 110 10.91 -2.15 10.54
C ILE A 110 11.70 -1.03 11.22
N THR A 111 12.77 -0.59 10.57
CA THR A 111 13.70 0.43 11.11
C THR A 111 13.08 1.82 11.11
N GLN A 112 12.26 2.10 10.09
CA GLN A 112 11.59 3.37 9.92
C GLN A 112 10.32 3.17 9.09
N THR A 113 9.30 3.95 9.41
CA THR A 113 8.12 4.10 8.58
C THR A 113 8.06 5.54 8.06
N ILE A 114 7.82 5.71 6.75
CA ILE A 114 7.73 6.99 6.07
C ILE A 114 6.35 7.12 5.45
N THR A 115 5.70 8.23 5.74
CA THR A 115 4.36 8.52 5.23
C THR A 115 4.43 9.40 3.99
N PHE A 116 3.78 8.97 2.91
CA PHE A 116 3.56 9.76 1.70
C PHE A 116 2.21 10.47 1.76
N ASP A 117 2.22 11.80 1.64
CA ASP A 117 1.02 12.64 1.72
C ASP A 117 0.33 12.67 0.35
N ILE A 118 -0.82 12.01 0.22
CA ILE A 118 -1.54 11.89 -1.07
C ILE A 118 -2.13 13.21 -1.55
N ALA A 119 -2.45 14.14 -0.63
CA ALA A 119 -3.01 15.44 -0.98
C ALA A 119 -1.91 16.38 -1.52
N LYS A 120 -0.75 16.38 -0.85
CA LYS A 120 0.41 17.17 -1.29
C LYS A 120 1.25 16.49 -2.37
N ARG A 121 1.04 15.19 -2.58
CA ARG A 121 1.83 14.32 -3.47
C ARG A 121 3.32 14.38 -3.14
N SER A 122 3.66 14.39 -1.85
CA SER A 122 5.03 14.54 -1.38
C SER A 122 5.29 13.76 -0.08
N PHE A 123 6.56 13.60 0.26
CA PHE A 123 6.96 13.23 1.60
C PHE A 123 6.88 14.45 2.51
N ARG A 124 6.64 14.22 3.80
CA ARG A 124 6.93 15.23 4.84
C ARG A 124 8.37 15.17 5.32
N ALA A 125 9.00 14.01 5.16
CA ALA A 125 10.34 13.73 5.65
C ALA A 125 11.36 13.77 4.50
N ASP A 126 12.62 14.01 4.85
CA ASP A 126 13.72 13.95 3.90
C ASP A 126 14.03 12.49 3.56
N LEU A 127 13.50 12.04 2.41
CA LEU A 127 13.61 10.66 1.94
C LEU A 127 15.09 10.24 1.84
N LYS A 128 15.94 11.09 1.27
CA LYS A 128 17.35 10.78 1.05
C LYS A 128 18.06 10.56 2.38
N ASN A 129 17.95 11.52 3.29
CA ASN A 129 18.63 11.45 4.57
C ASN A 129 18.16 10.25 5.40
N ILE A 130 16.87 9.93 5.38
CA ILE A 130 16.35 8.75 6.08
C ILE A 130 16.91 7.45 5.49
N LEU A 131 16.85 7.28 4.17
CA LEU A 131 17.27 6.03 3.54
C LEU A 131 18.79 5.83 3.60
N MET A 132 19.58 6.91 3.51
CA MET A 132 21.03 6.82 3.59
C MET A 132 21.53 6.51 5.01
N ASN A 133 20.86 7.04 6.04
CA ASN A 133 21.20 6.81 7.44
C ASN A 133 20.60 5.52 8.02
N SER A 134 19.66 4.89 7.32
CA SER A 134 19.08 3.61 7.73
C SER A 134 20.15 2.50 7.67
N PRO A 135 20.14 1.53 8.60
CA PRO A 135 21.06 0.37 8.53
C PRO A 135 20.63 -0.66 7.47
N THR A 136 19.45 -0.51 6.87
CA THR A 136 18.95 -1.39 5.82
C THR A 136 18.85 -0.66 4.48
N ARG A 137 18.84 -1.42 3.40
CA ARG A 137 18.62 -0.94 2.03
C ARG A 137 17.42 -1.60 1.37
N ILE A 138 16.56 -2.25 2.16
CA ILE A 138 15.31 -2.87 1.69
C ILE A 138 14.17 -1.92 2.01
N ILE A 139 13.44 -1.52 0.97
CA ILE A 139 12.32 -0.58 1.06
C ILE A 139 11.08 -1.27 0.53
N ILE A 140 10.04 -1.28 1.36
CA ILE A 140 8.70 -1.73 0.97
C ILE A 140 7.85 -0.49 0.71
N VAL A 141 7.24 -0.40 -0.47
CA VAL A 141 6.34 0.70 -0.85
C VAL A 141 4.91 0.16 -0.93
N TRP A 142 4.03 0.69 -0.08
CA TRP A 142 2.60 0.40 -0.07
C TRP A 142 1.78 1.63 -0.45
N ALA A 143 1.56 1.79 -1.74
CA ALA A 143 0.83 2.92 -2.30
C ALA A 143 0.17 2.53 -3.61
N GLU A 144 -0.85 3.28 -4.04
CA GLU A 144 -1.46 3.14 -5.36
C GLU A 144 -0.47 3.53 -6.46
N THR A 145 -0.66 2.96 -7.65
CA THR A 145 0.21 3.14 -8.83
C THR A 145 0.63 4.59 -9.07
N VAL A 146 -0.29 5.54 -8.96
CA VAL A 146 -0.02 6.97 -9.21
C VAL A 146 0.99 7.52 -8.20
N TYR A 147 0.89 7.13 -6.92
CA TYR A 147 1.80 7.62 -5.89
C TYR A 147 3.10 6.81 -5.86
N THR A 148 3.05 5.50 -6.14
CA THR A 148 4.27 4.69 -6.32
C THR A 148 5.16 5.27 -7.40
N TYR A 149 4.59 5.75 -8.52
CA TYR A 149 5.34 6.44 -9.56
C TYR A 149 6.08 7.68 -9.01
N ILE A 150 5.40 8.54 -8.25
CA ILE A 150 5.99 9.76 -7.68
C ILE A 150 7.07 9.44 -6.66
N ILE A 151 6.82 8.44 -5.80
CA ILE A 151 7.77 7.95 -4.80
C ILE A 151 9.06 7.49 -5.49
N LEU A 152 8.95 6.73 -6.58
CA LEU A 152 10.10 6.25 -7.34
C LEU A 152 10.81 7.38 -8.10
N GLU A 153 10.07 8.35 -8.65
CA GLU A 153 10.65 9.52 -9.30
C GLU A 153 11.50 10.34 -8.30
N GLU A 154 11.00 10.52 -7.08
CA GLU A 154 11.75 11.20 -6.02
C GLU A 154 12.96 10.39 -5.55
N ALA A 155 12.82 9.07 -5.44
CA ALA A 155 13.92 8.17 -5.11
C ALA A 155 15.05 8.23 -6.16
N LEU A 156 14.70 8.33 -7.44
CA LEU A 156 15.63 8.55 -8.55
C LEU A 156 16.33 9.90 -8.45
N ARG A 157 15.60 10.99 -8.23
CA ARG A 157 16.18 12.33 -8.03
C ARG A 157 17.12 12.39 -6.82
N SER A 158 16.78 11.65 -5.77
CA SER A 158 17.56 11.57 -4.53
C SER A 158 18.74 10.60 -4.60
N ASN A 159 18.90 9.86 -5.70
CA ASN A 159 19.92 8.81 -5.88
C ASN A 159 19.89 7.72 -4.79
N VAL A 160 18.68 7.28 -4.42
CA VAL A 160 18.42 6.22 -3.41
C VAL A 160 17.79 4.98 -4.07
N VAL A 161 18.19 4.72 -5.30
CA VAL A 161 17.86 3.53 -6.10
C VAL A 161 19.17 2.86 -6.56
N GLY A 162 19.08 1.84 -7.41
CA GLY A 162 20.25 1.17 -7.99
C GLY A 162 20.72 -0.06 -7.19
N PRO A 163 21.94 -0.57 -7.45
CA PRO A 163 22.37 -1.92 -7.05
C PRO A 163 22.41 -2.14 -5.53
N HIS A 164 22.54 -1.07 -4.75
CA HIS A 164 22.59 -1.15 -3.30
C HIS A 164 21.21 -1.16 -2.65
N PHE A 165 20.14 -0.86 -3.40
CA PHE A 165 18.79 -0.73 -2.87
C PHE A 165 17.86 -1.81 -3.45
N THR A 166 17.06 -2.40 -2.59
CA THR A 166 15.98 -3.31 -3.00
C THR A 166 14.64 -2.65 -2.74
N TRP A 167 13.90 -2.37 -3.80
CA TRP A 167 12.57 -1.75 -3.73
C TRP A 167 11.49 -2.79 -4.03
N ILE A 168 10.62 -3.04 -3.05
CA ILE A 168 9.49 -3.99 -3.13
C ILE A 168 8.22 -3.17 -3.22
N LEU A 169 7.44 -3.34 -4.29
CA LEU A 169 6.27 -2.52 -4.58
C LEU A 169 4.97 -3.32 -4.41
N SER A 170 3.95 -2.72 -3.81
CA SER A 170 2.59 -3.29 -3.79
C SER A 170 1.83 -3.07 -5.10
N SER A 171 2.19 -2.02 -5.84
CA SER A 171 1.53 -1.61 -7.09
C SER A 171 2.46 -1.75 -8.29
N ARG A 172 1.86 -2.02 -9.45
CA ARG A 172 2.57 -2.10 -10.71
C ARG A 172 2.88 -0.70 -11.23
N VAL A 173 4.16 -0.44 -11.52
CA VAL A 173 4.60 0.74 -12.25
C VAL A 173 5.30 0.29 -13.53
N SER A 174 4.89 0.86 -14.66
CA SER A 174 5.56 0.59 -15.93
C SER A 174 6.92 1.27 -15.95
N LEU A 175 7.98 0.51 -16.23
CA LEU A 175 9.32 1.06 -16.41
C LEU A 175 9.35 2.06 -17.59
N ASN A 176 8.45 1.92 -18.56
CA ASN A 176 8.32 2.86 -19.67
C ASN A 176 7.81 4.24 -19.28
N SER A 177 7.25 4.37 -18.07
CA SER A 177 6.86 5.67 -17.53
C SER A 177 8.06 6.53 -17.12
N PHE A 178 9.26 5.95 -16.99
CA PHE A 178 10.48 6.69 -16.66
C PHE A 178 11.34 6.96 -17.90
N ASN A 179 12.05 8.09 -17.91
CA ASN A 179 13.02 8.41 -18.97
C ASN A 179 14.11 7.31 -19.04
N ARG A 180 14.64 7.03 -20.24
CA ARG A 180 15.64 5.97 -20.49
C ARG A 180 16.81 6.03 -19.52
N ALA A 181 17.37 7.22 -19.27
CA ALA A 181 18.47 7.43 -18.33
C ALA A 181 18.13 7.02 -16.87
N TYR A 182 16.86 7.04 -16.48
CA TYR A 182 16.40 6.60 -15.17
C TYR A 182 16.04 5.11 -15.12
N LYS A 183 15.66 4.50 -16.24
CA LYS A 183 15.32 3.07 -16.31
C LYS A 183 16.50 2.19 -15.92
N ASP A 184 17.69 2.55 -16.37
CA ASP A 184 18.91 1.78 -16.10
C ASP A 184 19.27 1.78 -14.61
N ASN A 185 18.81 2.78 -13.84
CA ASN A 185 18.99 2.84 -12.39
C ASN A 185 17.89 2.08 -11.61
N LEU A 186 16.78 1.70 -12.25
CA LEU A 186 15.69 0.93 -11.64
C LEU A 186 15.83 -0.57 -11.87
N ILE A 187 16.64 -0.98 -12.86
CA ILE A 187 16.88 -2.38 -13.21
C ILE A 187 18.32 -2.69 -12.86
N TRP A 188 18.53 -3.71 -12.03
CA TRP A 188 19.85 -4.28 -11.86
C TRP A 188 20.15 -5.17 -13.07
N ASN A 189 21.21 -4.86 -13.82
CA ASN A 189 21.72 -5.66 -14.93
C ASN A 189 23.09 -6.23 -14.52
N ASP A 190 23.25 -7.56 -14.52
CA ASP A 190 24.47 -8.31 -14.17
C ASP A 190 25.67 -8.06 -15.11
N TYR A 191 25.58 -7.09 -16.03
CA TYR A 191 26.62 -6.78 -16.99
C TYR A 191 27.53 -5.66 -16.47
N ASN A 192 28.32 -5.94 -15.42
CA ASN A 192 29.64 -5.32 -15.13
C ASN A 192 30.33 -6.05 -13.98
#